data_AF-A0A7C4MC21-F1
#
_entry.id   AF-A0A7C4MC21-F1
#
_cell.length_a   1.000
_cell.length_b   1.000
_cell.length_c   1.000
_cell.angle_alpha   90.00
_cell.angle_beta   90.00
_cell.angle_gamma   90.00
#
_symmetry.space_group_name_H-M   'P 1'
#
loop_
_entity.id
_entity.type
_entity.pdbx_description
1 polymer ?
#
loop_
_entity_poly.entity_id
_entity_poly.type
_entity_poly.pdbx_seq_one_letter_code
_entity_poly.pdbx_strand_id
1 'polypeptide(L)'
;MDSKSIDFVKKLFREYYRVNTFLQGAVSRIGKREFGFISFEGSMVRHMGFQTVGELVDFMQSFVPKDAYFSCAYYENPTADMERKNWLGADLIFDIDADHIPTPCERIHDVWTCNSCGFSGKGMTPEKCPLCGGEKLNVETWPCEVCLDSAKFEAIKLLDILQDDFGFSRNEIHLFFSGHRGYHVHVECEDVKPMDSMARKEIVDYVSGIGLEAPFFLPIDRGSLRKKTLYKGPFFSFGWS
;
A
#
# COMPACT_ATOMS: atom_id res chain seq x y z
N MET A 1 -8.46 -20.94 13.52
CA MET A 1 -8.93 -20.37 14.80
C MET A 1 -10.16 -21.12 15.25
N ASP A 2 -10.32 -21.40 16.55
CA ASP A 2 -11.57 -21.96 17.06
C ASP A 2 -12.69 -20.90 17.09
N SER A 3 -13.95 -21.32 17.15
CA SER A 3 -15.11 -20.41 17.08
C SER A 3 -15.21 -19.46 18.27
N LYS A 4 -14.84 -19.88 19.48
CA LYS A 4 -14.89 -19.05 20.70
C LYS A 4 -13.84 -17.94 20.65
N SER A 5 -12.68 -18.22 20.08
CA SER A 5 -11.63 -17.25 19.83
C SER A 5 -12.08 -16.18 18.82
N ILE A 6 -12.79 -16.57 17.76
CA ILE A 6 -13.34 -15.62 16.77
C ILE A 6 -14.40 -14.71 17.40
N ASP A 7 -15.32 -15.27 18.20
CA ASP A 7 -16.36 -14.47 18.87
C ASP A 7 -15.77 -13.44 19.84
N PHE A 8 -14.70 -13.82 20.55
CA PHE A 8 -13.96 -12.91 21.41
C PHE A 8 -13.31 -11.77 20.62
N VAL A 9 -12.62 -12.08 19.52
CA VAL A 9 -11.98 -11.05 18.67
C VAL A 9 -13.03 -10.13 18.04
N LYS A 10 -14.16 -10.66 17.57
CA LYS A 10 -15.28 -9.86 17.06
C LYS A 10 -15.83 -8.90 18.11
N LYS A 11 -15.90 -9.31 19.38
CA LYS A 11 -16.31 -8.41 20.46
C LYS A 11 -15.35 -7.22 20.60
N LEU A 12 -14.03 -7.47 20.55
CA LEU A 12 -13.02 -6.40 20.60
C LEU A 12 -13.12 -5.46 19.40
N PHE A 13 -13.30 -5.98 18.19
CA PHE A 13 -13.46 -5.19 16.97
C PHE A 13 -14.72 -4.31 17.04
N ARG A 14 -15.84 -4.86 17.53
CA ARG A 14 -17.08 -4.10 17.71
C ARG A 14 -16.88 -2.91 18.66
N GLU A 15 -16.21 -3.11 19.78
CA GLU A 15 -15.89 -2.03 20.71
C GLU A 15 -14.94 -0.99 20.11
N TYR A 16 -13.94 -1.45 19.35
CA TYR A 16 -13.01 -0.57 18.63
C TYR A 16 -13.76 0.32 17.63
N TYR A 17 -14.67 -0.25 16.83
CA TYR A 17 -15.46 0.51 15.85
C TYR A 17 -16.47 1.48 16.46
N ARG A 18 -16.86 1.28 17.71
CA ARG A 18 -17.72 2.24 18.44
C ARG A 18 -17.06 3.61 18.60
N VAL A 19 -15.73 3.65 18.62
CA VAL A 19 -14.96 4.88 18.81
C VAL A 19 -14.81 5.61 17.46
N ASN A 20 -15.76 6.49 17.16
CA ASN A 20 -15.86 7.21 15.87
C ASN A 20 -14.75 8.25 15.61
N THR A 21 -13.91 8.57 16.59
CA THR A 21 -12.98 9.72 16.49
C THR A 21 -11.97 9.62 15.34
N PHE A 22 -11.66 8.41 14.85
CA PHE A 22 -10.65 8.21 13.80
C PHE A 22 -11.21 8.31 12.37
N LEU A 23 -12.50 8.05 12.16
CA LEU A 23 -13.10 8.06 10.82
C LEU A 23 -13.55 9.47 10.40
N GLN A 24 -13.74 10.36 11.37
CA GLN A 24 -14.14 11.72 11.11
C GLN A 24 -12.98 12.50 10.47
N GLY A 25 -13.13 12.82 9.17
CA GLY A 25 -12.11 13.50 8.38
C GLY A 25 -11.17 12.58 7.60
N ALA A 26 -11.19 11.27 7.85
CA ALA A 26 -10.36 10.29 7.13
C ALA A 26 -10.94 9.86 5.77
N VAL A 27 -12.26 10.01 5.58
CA VAL A 27 -12.95 9.63 4.34
C VAL A 27 -13.63 10.83 3.72
N SER A 28 -12.94 11.47 2.78
CA SER A 28 -13.50 12.58 2.02
C SER A 28 -14.62 12.10 1.09
N ARG A 29 -15.65 12.93 0.89
CA ARG A 29 -16.78 12.69 -0.02
C ARG A 29 -17.39 11.28 0.10
N ILE A 30 -17.62 10.82 1.33
CA ILE A 30 -18.12 9.47 1.66
C ILE A 30 -19.29 8.99 0.77
N GLY A 31 -20.27 9.86 0.49
CA GLY A 31 -21.43 9.56 -0.36
C GLY A 31 -21.12 9.25 -1.82
N LYS A 32 -19.87 9.45 -2.26
CA LYS A 32 -19.39 9.18 -3.62
C LYS A 32 -18.40 8.02 -3.69
N ARG A 33 -18.14 7.32 -2.59
CA ARG A 33 -17.18 6.19 -2.55
C ARG A 33 -17.90 4.86 -2.46
N GLU A 34 -17.35 3.86 -3.13
CA GLU A 34 -17.70 2.45 -2.90
C GLU A 34 -16.94 1.95 -1.66
N PHE A 35 -17.61 1.15 -0.85
CA PHE A 35 -17.00 0.44 0.28
C PHE A 35 -17.00 -1.06 0.04
N GLY A 36 -15.94 -1.70 0.53
CA GLY A 36 -15.76 -3.14 0.54
C GLY A 36 -15.35 -3.63 1.93
N PHE A 37 -15.85 -4.79 2.32
CA PHE A 37 -15.62 -5.36 3.66
C PHE A 37 -15.36 -6.86 3.55
N ILE A 38 -14.46 -7.38 4.38
CA ILE A 38 -14.21 -8.82 4.52
C ILE A 38 -14.67 -9.26 5.90
N SER A 39 -15.50 -10.30 5.96
CA SER A 39 -15.94 -10.88 7.23
C SER A 39 -14.85 -11.77 7.85
N PHE A 40 -14.97 -12.10 9.14
CA PHE A 40 -14.04 -13.05 9.79
C PHE A 40 -14.11 -14.47 9.20
N GLU A 41 -15.20 -14.80 8.51
CA GLU A 41 -15.39 -16.04 7.75
C GLU A 41 -14.73 -15.99 6.35
N GLY A 42 -14.18 -14.84 5.95
CA GLY A 42 -13.49 -14.65 4.66
C GLY A 42 -14.40 -14.20 3.51
N SER A 43 -15.68 -13.95 3.77
CA SER A 43 -16.62 -13.49 2.74
C SER A 43 -16.42 -11.99 2.46
N MET A 44 -16.24 -11.63 1.18
CA MET A 44 -16.16 -10.22 0.76
C MET A 44 -17.54 -9.69 0.38
N VAL A 45 -17.88 -8.51 0.90
CA VAL A 45 -19.05 -7.71 0.51
C VAL A 45 -18.55 -6.44 -0.16
N ARG A 46 -19.14 -6.08 -1.30
CA ARG A 46 -18.78 -4.93 -2.14
C ARG A 46 -20.02 -4.17 -2.57
N HIS A 47 -19.82 -3.08 -3.33
CA HIS A 47 -20.92 -2.24 -3.82
C HIS A 47 -21.74 -1.61 -2.68
N MET A 48 -21.08 -1.37 -1.54
CA MET A 48 -21.67 -0.65 -0.42
C MET A 48 -21.40 0.84 -0.56
N GLY A 49 -22.27 1.67 0.00
CA GLY A 49 -22.14 3.13 0.00
C GLY A 49 -22.85 3.71 1.21
N PHE A 50 -22.32 4.81 1.74
CA PHE A 50 -22.81 5.47 2.95
C PHE A 50 -22.84 6.98 2.70
N GLN A 51 -23.84 7.68 3.24
CA GLN A 51 -23.93 9.13 3.11
C GLN A 51 -23.21 9.86 4.24
N THR A 52 -23.06 9.21 5.40
CA THR A 52 -22.41 9.79 6.57
C THR A 52 -21.47 8.80 7.24
N VAL A 53 -20.51 9.32 8.01
CA VAL A 53 -19.61 8.49 8.81
C VAL A 53 -20.39 7.71 9.89
N GLY A 54 -21.47 8.29 10.41
CA GLY A 54 -22.34 7.61 11.39
C GLY A 54 -22.95 6.32 10.82
N GLU A 55 -23.49 6.37 9.60
CA GLU A 55 -24.04 5.19 8.92
C GLU A 55 -22.98 4.09 8.72
N LEU A 56 -21.76 4.48 8.32
CA LEU A 56 -20.64 3.54 8.18
C LEU A 56 -20.29 2.88 9.52
N VAL A 57 -20.21 3.67 10.60
CA VAL A 57 -19.90 3.18 11.94
C VAL A 57 -20.99 2.23 12.46
N ASP A 58 -22.26 2.55 12.24
CA ASP A 58 -23.38 1.68 12.61
C ASP A 58 -23.32 0.34 11.86
N PHE A 59 -23.01 0.38 10.56
CA PHE A 59 -22.79 -0.82 9.77
C PHE A 59 -21.61 -1.64 10.29
N MET A 60 -20.46 -1.02 10.56
CA MET A 60 -19.27 -1.71 11.03
C MET A 60 -19.46 -2.37 12.40
N GLN A 61 -20.25 -1.78 13.30
CA GLN A 61 -20.59 -2.39 14.59
C GLN A 61 -21.53 -3.60 14.45
N SER A 62 -22.44 -3.56 13.47
CA SER A 62 -23.38 -4.64 13.18
C SER A 62 -22.70 -5.81 12.47
N PHE A 63 -22.00 -5.51 11.36
CA PHE A 63 -21.34 -6.50 10.51
C PHE A 63 -20.04 -7.03 11.13
N VAL A 64 -19.28 -6.19 11.83
CA VAL A 64 -17.96 -6.48 12.42
C VAL A 64 -16.99 -7.04 11.38
N PRO A 65 -16.59 -6.20 10.39
CA PRO A 65 -15.62 -6.62 9.39
C PRO A 65 -14.27 -6.95 10.04
N LYS A 66 -13.56 -7.90 9.45
CA LYS A 66 -12.13 -8.13 9.72
C LYS A 66 -11.30 -7.06 9.01
N ASP A 67 -11.62 -6.80 7.76
CA ASP A 67 -10.93 -5.83 6.90
C ASP A 67 -11.98 -4.91 6.25
N ALA A 68 -11.65 -3.62 6.10
CA ALA A 68 -12.53 -2.60 5.53
C ALA A 68 -11.76 -1.71 4.56
N TYR A 69 -12.39 -1.40 3.43
CA TYR A 69 -11.79 -0.67 2.32
C TYR A 69 -12.81 0.32 1.75
N PHE A 70 -12.30 1.38 1.13
CA PHE A 70 -13.09 2.25 0.27
C PHE A 70 -12.35 2.53 -1.03
N SER A 71 -13.08 2.88 -2.08
CA SER A 71 -12.50 3.16 -3.39
C SER A 71 -11.71 4.46 -3.40
N CYS A 72 -10.53 4.46 -4.02
CA CYS A 72 -9.82 5.69 -4.40
C CYS A 72 -10.61 6.52 -5.42
N ALA A 73 -11.51 5.88 -6.17
CA ALA A 73 -12.39 6.52 -7.12
C ALA A 73 -13.66 7.09 -6.48
N TYR A 74 -14.20 8.12 -7.12
CA TYR A 74 -15.49 8.71 -6.85
C TYR A 74 -16.48 8.32 -7.95
N TYR A 75 -17.72 8.05 -7.54
CA TYR A 75 -18.79 7.60 -8.40
C TYR A 75 -20.06 8.40 -8.15
N GLU A 76 -20.88 8.59 -9.17
CA GLU A 76 -22.22 9.15 -8.99
C GLU A 76 -23.10 8.17 -8.21
N ASN A 77 -23.03 6.88 -8.58
CA ASN A 77 -23.81 5.78 -8.03
C ASN A 77 -22.86 4.69 -7.46
N PRO A 78 -22.25 4.88 -6.27
CA PRO A 78 -21.22 3.98 -5.76
C PRO A 78 -21.68 2.54 -5.50
N THR A 79 -22.98 2.33 -5.28
CA THR A 79 -23.61 1.03 -5.01
C THR A 79 -24.06 0.28 -6.26
N ALA A 80 -23.98 0.90 -7.45
CA ALA A 80 -24.38 0.25 -8.69
C ALA A 80 -23.33 -0.76 -9.18
N ASP A 81 -23.66 -1.51 -10.22
CA ASP A 81 -22.68 -2.26 -11.01
C ASP A 81 -21.74 -1.32 -11.76
N MET A 82 -20.53 -1.77 -12.09
CA MET A 82 -19.45 -0.93 -12.66
C MET A 82 -19.88 -0.06 -13.84
N GLU A 83 -20.65 -0.63 -14.78
CA GLU A 83 -21.15 0.08 -15.97
C GLU A 83 -22.09 1.24 -15.64
N ARG A 84 -22.72 1.21 -14.47
CA ARG A 84 -23.75 2.17 -14.03
C ARG A 84 -23.26 3.08 -12.90
N LYS A 85 -22.02 2.92 -12.43
CA LYS A 85 -21.47 3.73 -11.35
C LYS A 85 -21.28 5.19 -11.73
N ASN A 86 -21.03 5.48 -13.01
CA ASN A 86 -20.60 6.77 -13.54
C ASN A 86 -19.40 7.34 -12.77
N TRP A 87 -18.19 7.05 -13.27
CA TRP A 87 -16.94 7.51 -12.66
C TRP A 87 -16.80 9.03 -12.72
N LEU A 88 -16.41 9.65 -11.61
CA LEU A 88 -16.28 11.10 -11.45
C LEU A 88 -14.83 11.58 -11.30
N GLY A 89 -13.90 10.67 -11.01
CA GLY A 89 -12.52 11.01 -10.68
C GLY A 89 -11.90 9.96 -9.74
N ALA A 90 -10.60 10.07 -9.47
CA ALA A 90 -9.95 9.28 -8.43
C ALA A 90 -8.79 10.03 -7.77
N ASP A 91 -8.57 9.76 -6.49
CA ASP A 91 -7.38 10.21 -5.78
C ASP A 91 -6.12 9.58 -6.37
N LEU A 92 -4.97 10.20 -6.17
CA LEU A 92 -3.67 9.62 -6.51
C LEU A 92 -3.12 8.91 -5.28
N ILE A 93 -2.98 7.58 -5.36
CA ILE A 93 -2.59 6.73 -4.23
C ILE A 93 -1.25 6.06 -4.54
N PHE A 94 -0.35 6.11 -3.58
CA PHE A 94 0.89 5.34 -3.58
C PHE A 94 0.88 4.35 -2.43
N ASP A 95 1.31 3.12 -2.70
CA ASP A 95 1.44 2.05 -1.71
C ASP A 95 2.91 1.65 -1.58
N ILE A 96 3.43 1.75 -0.36
CA ILE A 96 4.83 1.46 -0.02
C ILE A 96 4.84 0.25 0.88
N ASP A 97 5.11 -0.92 0.32
CA ASP A 97 5.22 -2.17 1.06
C ASP A 97 6.68 -2.53 1.35
N ALA A 98 7.02 -2.72 2.62
CA ALA A 98 8.36 -3.15 3.04
C ALA A 98 8.79 -4.47 2.38
N ASP A 99 7.83 -5.32 1.98
CA ASP A 99 8.09 -6.57 1.26
C ASP A 99 8.63 -6.36 -0.16
N HIS A 100 8.71 -5.14 -0.68
CA HIS A 100 9.35 -4.85 -1.96
C HIS A 100 10.63 -4.04 -1.80
N ILE A 101 10.99 -3.68 -0.56
CA ILE A 101 12.19 -2.90 -0.29
C ILE A 101 13.33 -3.85 0.10
N PRO A 102 14.49 -3.78 -0.57
CA PRO A 102 15.70 -4.46 -0.15
C PRO A 102 16.17 -3.89 1.18
N THR A 103 16.34 -4.76 2.17
CA THR A 103 16.73 -4.35 3.52
C THR A 103 17.97 -5.10 4.01
N PRO A 104 18.80 -4.50 4.89
CA PRO A 104 19.95 -5.17 5.46
C PRO A 104 19.63 -6.40 6.32
N CYS A 105 18.39 -6.56 6.78
CA CYS A 105 18.00 -7.75 7.53
C CYS A 105 17.87 -8.99 6.63
N GLU A 106 17.96 -8.85 5.30
CA GLU A 106 17.89 -9.94 4.30
C GLU A 106 16.69 -10.87 4.50
N ARG A 107 15.65 -10.37 5.17
CA ARG A 107 14.43 -11.10 5.54
C ARG A 107 14.67 -12.38 6.33
N ILE A 108 15.73 -12.45 7.14
CA ILE A 108 16.04 -13.61 8.00
C ILE A 108 14.91 -14.00 8.96
N HIS A 109 13.96 -13.10 9.20
CA HIS A 109 12.77 -13.32 10.02
C HIS A 109 11.63 -14.03 9.27
N ASP A 110 11.64 -14.02 7.94
CA ASP A 110 10.62 -14.70 7.14
C ASP A 110 10.85 -16.20 7.23
N VAL A 111 9.75 -16.94 7.36
CA VAL A 111 9.74 -18.39 7.44
C VAL A 111 9.01 -18.91 6.23
N TRP A 112 9.63 -19.82 5.49
CA TRP A 112 8.97 -20.51 4.40
C TRP A 112 8.87 -22.00 4.70
N THR A 113 7.78 -22.62 4.27
CA THR A 113 7.50 -24.05 4.46
C THR A 113 7.06 -24.66 3.13
N CYS A 114 7.68 -25.77 2.76
CA CYS A 114 7.30 -26.50 1.56
C CYS A 114 5.98 -27.25 1.77
N ASN A 115 5.01 -27.00 0.90
CA ASN A 115 3.72 -27.67 0.97
C ASN A 115 3.79 -29.16 0.60
N SER A 116 4.82 -29.58 -0.12
CA SER A 116 4.97 -30.97 -0.58
C SER A 116 5.65 -31.89 0.44
N CYS A 117 6.69 -31.41 1.14
CA CYS A 117 7.48 -32.24 2.06
C CYS A 117 7.53 -31.72 3.50
N GLY A 118 6.94 -30.55 3.78
CA GLY A 118 6.96 -29.92 5.10
C GLY A 118 8.30 -29.30 5.50
N PHE A 119 9.31 -29.32 4.62
CA PHE A 119 10.60 -28.70 4.92
C PHE A 119 10.47 -27.20 5.07
N SER A 120 10.98 -26.65 6.17
CA SER A 120 10.95 -25.22 6.44
C SER A 120 12.35 -24.62 6.53
N GLY A 121 12.44 -23.36 6.15
CA GLY A 121 13.66 -22.55 6.22
C GLY A 121 13.33 -21.12 6.64
N LYS A 122 14.39 -20.35 6.91
CA LYS A 122 14.31 -18.92 7.22
C LYS A 122 15.04 -18.10 6.18
N GLY A 123 14.67 -16.83 6.03
CA GLY A 123 15.32 -15.93 5.08
C GLY A 123 14.60 -15.84 3.75
N MET A 124 15.34 -15.43 2.73
CA MET A 124 14.84 -15.35 1.36
C MET A 124 14.22 -16.67 0.92
N THR A 125 13.00 -16.59 0.41
CA THR A 125 12.28 -17.78 -0.07
C THR A 125 12.91 -18.24 -1.40
N PRO A 126 13.36 -19.50 -1.49
CA PRO A 126 13.93 -20.01 -2.73
C PRO A 126 12.81 -20.25 -3.77
N GLU A 127 13.14 -20.20 -5.06
CA GLU A 127 12.16 -20.48 -6.14
C GLU A 127 11.62 -21.92 -6.08
N LYS A 128 12.42 -22.86 -5.57
CA LYS A 128 12.05 -24.28 -5.40
C LYS A 128 12.52 -24.81 -4.07
N CYS A 129 11.78 -25.77 -3.51
CA CYS A 129 12.19 -26.46 -2.29
C CYS A 129 13.55 -27.15 -2.49
N PRO A 130 14.56 -26.87 -1.66
CA PRO A 130 15.89 -27.46 -1.82
C PRO A 130 15.94 -28.96 -1.51
N LEU A 131 14.92 -29.51 -0.82
CA LEU A 131 14.86 -30.94 -0.48
C LEU A 131 14.09 -31.78 -1.50
N CYS A 132 12.92 -31.31 -1.96
CA CYS A 132 12.05 -32.12 -2.82
C CYS A 132 11.79 -31.52 -4.20
N GLY A 133 12.31 -30.32 -4.49
CA GLY A 133 12.08 -29.62 -5.76
C GLY A 133 10.66 -29.07 -5.94
N GLY A 134 9.81 -29.11 -4.90
CA GLY A 134 8.44 -28.59 -4.96
C GLY A 134 8.41 -27.08 -5.17
N GLU A 135 7.50 -26.61 -6.02
CA GLU A 135 7.39 -25.20 -6.43
C GLU A 135 6.46 -24.39 -5.52
N LYS A 136 5.65 -25.07 -4.70
CA LYS A 136 4.70 -24.42 -3.78
C LYS A 136 5.31 -24.31 -2.38
N LEU A 137 5.83 -23.13 -2.07
CA LEU A 137 6.26 -22.76 -0.73
C LEU A 137 5.23 -21.82 -0.11
N ASN A 138 4.80 -22.11 1.10
CA ASN A 138 4.04 -21.18 1.92
C ASN A 138 5.04 -20.27 2.65
N VAL A 139 4.86 -18.95 2.58
CA VAL A 139 5.76 -17.98 3.20
C VAL A 139 4.99 -17.20 4.25
N GLU A 140 5.49 -17.26 5.48
CA GLU A 140 5.06 -16.45 6.60
C GLU A 140 6.09 -15.32 6.76
N THR A 141 5.69 -14.13 6.33
CA THR A 141 6.51 -12.92 6.42
C THR A 141 6.22 -12.19 7.72
N TRP A 142 7.27 -11.63 8.33
CA TRP A 142 7.12 -10.87 9.58
C TRP A 142 7.95 -9.58 9.54
N PRO A 143 7.34 -8.39 9.55
CA PRO A 143 8.12 -7.15 9.52
C PRO A 143 8.92 -6.98 10.82
N CYS A 144 10.23 -6.75 10.69
CA CYS A 144 11.04 -6.23 11.78
C CYS A 144 11.15 -4.70 11.71
N GLU A 145 11.73 -4.09 12.74
CA GLU A 145 11.95 -2.63 12.79
C GLU A 145 12.74 -2.12 11.60
N VAL A 146 13.74 -2.87 11.12
CA VAL A 146 14.54 -2.51 9.93
C VAL A 146 13.67 -2.43 8.67
N CYS A 147 12.71 -3.35 8.52
CA CYS A 147 11.76 -3.32 7.40
C CYS A 147 10.85 -2.10 7.45
N LEU A 148 10.30 -1.82 8.63
CA LEU A 148 9.40 -0.68 8.85
C LEU A 148 10.11 0.66 8.68
N ASP A 149 11.35 0.78 9.17
CA ASP A 149 12.18 1.98 9.01
C ASP A 149 12.55 2.21 7.55
N SER A 150 12.82 1.14 6.80
CA SER A 150 13.11 1.23 5.37
C SER A 150 11.89 1.72 4.58
N ALA A 151 10.70 1.17 4.86
CA ALA A 151 9.44 1.66 4.27
C ALA A 151 9.13 3.11 4.65
N LYS A 152 9.42 3.49 5.89
CA LYS A 152 9.27 4.87 6.35
C LYS A 152 10.20 5.83 5.60
N PHE A 153 11.44 5.41 5.35
CA PHE A 153 12.40 6.22 4.61
C PHE A 153 11.96 6.45 3.16
N GLU A 154 11.46 5.41 2.47
CA GLU A 154 10.88 5.57 1.13
C GLU A 154 9.64 6.46 1.14
N ALA A 155 8.80 6.38 2.18
CA ALA A 155 7.66 7.28 2.34
C ALA A 155 8.08 8.74 2.46
N ILE A 156 9.13 9.04 3.24
CA ILE A 156 9.65 10.41 3.38
C ILE A 156 10.13 10.95 2.03
N LYS A 157 10.90 10.16 1.27
CA LYS A 157 11.35 10.57 -0.07
C LYS A 157 10.17 10.89 -1.00
N LEU A 158 9.14 10.04 -0.99
CA LEU A 158 7.95 10.27 -1.79
C LEU A 158 7.26 11.58 -1.39
N LEU A 159 7.14 11.85 -0.09
CA LEU A 159 6.55 13.11 0.39
C LEU A 159 7.36 14.33 -0.05
N ASP A 160 8.69 14.24 -0.06
CA ASP A 160 9.56 15.31 -0.54
C ASP A 160 9.32 15.55 -2.05
N ILE A 161 9.32 14.50 -2.88
CA ILE A 161 9.02 14.60 -4.32
C ILE A 161 7.65 15.23 -4.56
N LEU A 162 6.60 14.76 -3.86
CA LEU A 162 5.25 15.27 -4.03
C LEU A 162 5.10 16.75 -3.64
N GLN A 163 5.84 17.21 -2.63
CA GLN A 163 5.81 18.61 -2.19
C GLN A 163 6.72 19.51 -3.04
N ASP A 164 7.97 19.10 -3.27
CA ASP A 164 8.99 19.96 -3.84
C ASP A 164 8.94 19.97 -5.38
N ASP A 165 8.69 18.82 -6.01
CA ASP A 165 8.69 18.70 -7.47
C ASP A 165 7.28 18.90 -8.06
N PHE A 166 6.27 18.28 -7.45
CA PHE A 166 4.88 18.37 -7.91
C PHE A 166 4.10 19.54 -7.29
N GLY A 167 4.61 20.16 -6.22
CA GLY A 167 4.00 21.34 -5.61
C GLY A 167 2.74 21.08 -4.80
N PHE A 168 2.44 19.83 -4.42
CA PHE A 168 1.27 19.52 -3.61
C PHE A 168 1.42 20.09 -2.19
N SER A 169 0.35 20.70 -1.69
CA SER A 169 0.35 21.22 -0.33
C SER A 169 0.21 20.09 0.71
N ARG A 170 0.71 20.32 1.92
CA ARG A 170 0.58 19.36 3.04
C ARG A 170 -0.86 19.01 3.41
N ASN A 171 -1.83 19.85 3.04
CA ASN A 171 -3.24 19.59 3.32
C ASN A 171 -3.90 18.68 2.29
N GLU A 172 -3.30 18.53 1.10
CA GLU A 172 -3.77 17.64 0.03
C GLU A 172 -3.14 16.25 0.16
N ILE A 173 -2.06 16.12 0.93
CA ILE A 173 -1.36 14.85 1.13
C ILE A 173 -1.77 14.25 2.48
N HIS A 174 -2.26 13.01 2.45
CA HIS A 174 -2.63 12.24 3.62
C HIS A 174 -1.81 10.95 3.69
N LEU A 175 -1.05 10.79 4.77
CA LEU A 175 -0.22 9.61 5.03
C LEU A 175 -0.93 8.69 6.01
N PHE A 176 -1.04 7.41 5.65
CA PHE A 176 -1.60 6.37 6.49
C PHE A 176 -0.61 5.23 6.66
N PHE A 177 -0.52 4.68 7.86
CA PHE A 177 0.14 3.39 8.05
C PHE A 177 -0.83 2.29 7.61
N SER A 178 -0.37 1.30 6.82
CA SER A 178 -1.23 0.23 6.29
C SER A 178 -1.78 -0.73 7.36
N GLY A 179 -1.30 -0.60 8.60
CA GLY A 179 -1.67 -1.47 9.72
C GLY A 179 -0.83 -2.74 9.79
N HIS A 180 0.06 -2.97 8.81
CA HIS A 180 0.88 -4.17 8.79
C HIS A 180 2.36 -3.88 8.49
N ARG A 181 2.70 -3.46 7.27
CA ARG A 181 4.10 -3.50 6.77
C ARG A 181 4.51 -2.28 5.94
N GLY A 182 3.68 -1.26 5.88
CA GLY A 182 3.85 -0.24 4.86
C GLY A 182 3.07 1.03 5.12
N TYR A 183 3.10 1.91 4.12
CA TYR A 183 2.43 3.19 4.16
C TYR A 183 1.64 3.42 2.89
N HIS A 184 0.48 4.06 3.04
CA HIS A 184 -0.30 4.59 1.93
C HIS A 184 -0.20 6.11 1.93
N VAL A 185 0.16 6.69 0.80
CA VAL A 185 0.14 8.14 0.59
C VAL A 185 -0.99 8.46 -0.37
N HIS A 186 -1.96 9.25 0.10
CA HIS A 186 -3.10 9.70 -0.67
C HIS A 186 -2.89 11.17 -1.01
N VAL A 187 -3.02 11.52 -2.28
CA VAL A 187 -3.07 12.91 -2.74
C VAL A 187 -4.49 13.21 -3.24
N GLU A 188 -5.15 14.14 -2.56
CA GLU A 188 -6.52 14.54 -2.81
C GLU A 188 -6.59 16.02 -3.25
N CYS A 189 -6.65 16.26 -4.56
CA CYS A 189 -6.90 17.59 -5.12
C CYS A 189 -7.75 17.48 -6.39
N GLU A 190 -8.26 18.62 -6.90
CA GLU A 190 -9.07 18.61 -8.11
C GLU A 190 -8.25 18.31 -9.37
N ASP A 191 -6.95 18.61 -9.37
CA ASP A 191 -6.07 18.40 -10.53
C ASP A 191 -5.74 16.92 -10.77
N VAL A 192 -5.67 16.10 -9.71
CA VAL A 192 -5.38 14.65 -9.84
C VAL A 192 -6.61 13.82 -10.16
N LYS A 193 -7.81 14.30 -9.82
CA LYS A 193 -9.07 13.57 -10.04
C LYS A 193 -9.30 13.11 -11.48
N PRO A 194 -9.16 13.98 -12.50
CA PRO A 194 -9.42 13.60 -13.89
C PRO A 194 -8.27 12.81 -14.51
N MET A 195 -7.13 12.64 -13.84
CA MET A 195 -5.98 11.93 -14.42
C MET A 195 -6.35 10.50 -14.79
N ASP A 196 -6.06 10.15 -16.04
CA ASP A 196 -6.21 8.80 -16.54
C ASP A 196 -5.07 7.88 -16.07
N SER A 197 -5.12 6.61 -16.46
CA SER A 197 -4.09 5.63 -16.09
C SER A 197 -2.73 5.95 -16.68
N MET A 198 -2.65 6.61 -17.84
CA MET A 198 -1.38 6.94 -18.48
C MET A 198 -0.68 8.07 -17.74
N ALA A 199 -1.39 9.17 -17.45
CA ALA A 199 -0.85 10.28 -16.67
C ALA A 199 -0.34 9.82 -15.30
N ARG A 200 -1.09 8.93 -14.62
CA ARG A 200 -0.67 8.34 -13.34
C ARG A 200 0.57 7.48 -13.49
N LYS A 201 0.68 6.74 -14.58
CA LYS A 201 1.88 5.94 -14.87
C LYS A 201 3.11 6.82 -15.06
N GLU A 202 3.01 7.93 -15.78
CA GLU A 202 4.13 8.86 -15.95
C GLU A 202 4.61 9.44 -14.60
N ILE A 203 3.70 9.69 -13.66
CA ILE A 203 4.06 10.10 -12.29
C ILE A 203 4.81 8.97 -11.57
N VAL A 204 4.34 7.73 -11.67
CA VAL A 204 5.02 6.56 -11.08
C VAL A 204 6.40 6.37 -11.69
N ASP A 205 6.54 6.52 -13.01
CA ASP A 205 7.82 6.41 -13.71
C ASP A 205 8.79 7.52 -13.26
N TYR A 206 8.31 8.76 -13.09
CA TYR A 206 9.09 9.87 -12.54
C TYR A 206 9.59 9.57 -11.11
N VAL A 207 8.67 9.19 -10.22
CA VAL A 207 8.99 8.87 -8.81
C VAL A 207 9.98 7.72 -8.71
N SER A 208 9.86 6.72 -9.59
CA SER A 208 10.74 5.55 -9.63
C SER A 208 12.06 5.82 -10.35
N GLY A 209 12.23 7.01 -10.94
CA GLY A 209 13.40 7.38 -11.74
C GLY A 209 13.56 6.59 -13.04
N ILE A 210 12.47 6.00 -13.54
CA ILE A 210 12.46 5.24 -14.79
C ILE A 210 12.60 6.22 -15.95
N GLY A 211 13.55 5.97 -16.86
CA GLY A 211 13.81 6.83 -18.01
C GLY A 211 14.73 8.03 -17.73
N LEU A 212 15.22 8.20 -16.50
CA LEU A 212 16.25 9.20 -16.20
C LEU A 212 17.65 8.70 -16.58
N GLU A 213 18.24 9.32 -17.60
CA GLU A 213 19.62 9.05 -17.98
C GLU A 213 20.59 9.95 -17.19
N ALA A 214 21.23 9.40 -16.15
CA ALA A 214 22.21 10.08 -15.30
C ALA A 214 23.33 10.87 -16.04
N PRO A 215 23.84 10.43 -17.22
CA PRO A 215 24.84 11.18 -17.98
C PRO A 215 24.42 12.58 -18.42
N PHE A 216 23.12 12.87 -18.51
CA PHE A 216 22.61 14.18 -18.96
C PHE A 216 22.55 15.22 -17.84
N PHE A 217 22.50 14.78 -16.57
CA PHE A 217 22.28 15.65 -15.42
C PHE A 217 23.54 15.85 -14.56
N LEU A 218 24.56 15.01 -14.73
CA LEU A 218 25.84 15.15 -14.05
C LEU A 218 26.89 15.70 -15.02
N PRO A 219 27.61 16.78 -14.66
CA PRO A 219 28.77 17.21 -15.44
C PRO A 219 29.82 16.09 -15.41
N ILE A 220 29.92 15.34 -16.51
CA ILE A 220 30.98 14.35 -16.68
C ILE A 220 32.27 15.14 -16.92
N ASP A 221 33.10 15.22 -15.89
CA ASP A 221 34.45 15.76 -16.02
C ASP A 221 35.24 14.83 -16.97
N ARG A 222 35.55 15.31 -18.17
CA ARG A 222 36.15 14.53 -19.28
C ARG A 222 37.63 14.16 -19.04
N GLY A 223 38.11 14.22 -17.79
CA GLY A 223 39.51 14.03 -17.41
C GLY A 223 39.88 12.67 -16.81
N SER A 224 38.94 11.78 -16.48
CA SER A 224 39.26 10.52 -15.79
C SER A 224 38.53 9.31 -16.36
N LEU A 225 38.84 8.97 -17.62
CA LEU A 225 38.57 7.64 -18.17
C LEU A 225 39.57 6.62 -17.63
N ARG A 226 39.54 6.34 -16.32
CA ARG A 226 40.22 5.17 -15.73
C ARG A 226 39.71 4.82 -14.33
N LYS A 227 38.41 4.56 -14.24
CA LYS A 227 37.77 3.52 -13.39
C LYS A 227 36.25 3.71 -13.53
N LYS A 228 35.54 2.67 -13.95
CA LYS A 228 34.07 2.60 -13.82
C LYS A 228 33.74 2.53 -12.32
N THR A 229 33.80 3.67 -11.64
CA THR A 229 33.21 3.80 -10.31
C THR A 229 31.76 4.20 -10.57
N LEU A 230 30.82 3.27 -10.35
CA LEU A 230 29.40 3.61 -10.30
C LEU A 230 29.25 4.72 -9.25
N TYR A 231 28.94 5.93 -9.69
CA TYR A 231 28.56 7.00 -8.79
C TYR A 231 27.18 6.62 -8.22
N LYS A 232 27.16 6.12 -6.98
CA LYS A 232 25.92 5.99 -6.21
C LYS A 232 25.57 7.38 -5.67
N GLY A 233 24.73 8.11 -6.41
CA GLY A 233 24.09 9.31 -5.86
C GLY A 233 23.18 8.96 -4.68
N PRO A 234 22.78 9.93 -3.85
CA PRO A 234 21.91 9.70 -2.69
C PRO A 234 20.53 9.12 -3.06
N PHE A 235 20.14 9.24 -4.32
CA PHE A 235 18.88 8.71 -4.87
C PHE A 235 18.94 7.26 -5.36
N PHE A 236 20.12 6.64 -5.43
CA PHE A 236 20.29 5.25 -5.88
C PHE A 236 20.55 4.30 -4.71
N SER A 237 19.59 4.21 -3.79
CA SER A 237 19.40 3.03 -2.94
C SER A 237 18.28 2.20 -3.57
N PHE A 238 18.66 1.11 -4.24
CA PHE A 238 17.78 0.12 -4.87
C PHE A 238 16.52 -0.15 -4.05
N GLY A 239 15.33 0.09 -4.62
CA GLY A 239 14.06 -0.11 -3.92
C GLY A 239 12.79 -0.12 -4.77
N TRP A 240 12.87 0.05 -6.09
CA TRP A 240 11.68 0.07 -6.94
C TRP A 240 11.93 -0.85 -8.15
N SER A 241 11.24 -1.99 -8.15
CA SER A 241 11.19 -2.99 -9.24
C SER A 241 9.77 -3.47 -9.42
#